data_AF-A0A4D4MSI8-F1
#
_entry.id   AF-A0A4D4MSI8-F1
#
_cell.length_a   1.000
_cell.length_b   1.000
_cell.length_c   1.000
_cell.angle_alpha   90.00
_cell.angle_beta   90.00
_cell.angle_gamma   90.00
#
_symmetry.space_group_name_H-M   'P 1'
#
loop_
_entity.id
_entity.type
_entity.pdbx_description
1 polymer ?
#
loop_
_entity_poly.entity_id
_entity_poly.type
_entity_poly.pdbx_seq_one_letter_code
_entity_poly.pdbx_strand_id
1 'polypeptide(L)'
;MPDCNSFPAGTRVLMGDGTTTLPIEQITVGDSVLATDPEAGTTGSRPVDDTIYTPDDEDFTGVTLAGDAADGPPALTATDRHPFWVENRGRWADARDLNSGDTLRTPDGTGVRIDKVTHWKEPQGAYNLTVNDLHTYYVLAGTVPVLVHNAGLCTEKIDSVFHNPSGRSSQDQFEYHWEKHAKARGVTREQYLQDAKGWATGIARPGGKRGLNASLEELADGSRGIKYVDPQTGKGGIIGPDGKVVTFWYGAD
;
A
#
# COMPACT_ATOMS: atom_id res chain seq x y z
N MET A 1 -6.43 13.04 -7.29
CA MET A 1 -6.09 11.80 -8.00
C MET A 1 -5.76 10.77 -6.95
N PRO A 2 -6.19 9.50 -7.04
CA PRO A 2 -5.71 8.52 -6.09
C PRO A 2 -4.22 8.34 -6.38
N ASP A 3 -3.45 8.62 -5.35
CA ASP A 3 -2.01 8.77 -5.31
C ASP A 3 -1.38 7.38 -5.10
N CYS A 4 -1.12 6.67 -6.20
CA CYS A 4 -0.74 5.25 -6.13
C CYS A 4 0.77 5.06 -6.24
N ASN A 5 1.25 3.97 -5.63
CA ASN A 5 2.64 3.54 -5.64
C ASN A 5 2.73 2.37 -6.60
N SER A 6 2.91 2.63 -7.88
CA SER A 6 2.86 1.62 -8.94
C SER A 6 4.06 1.73 -9.89
N PHE A 7 4.22 0.73 -10.74
CA PHE A 7 5.23 0.67 -11.80
C PHE A 7 4.60 0.31 -13.15
N PRO A 8 5.03 0.87 -14.28
CA PRO A 8 4.57 0.43 -15.59
C PRO A 8 4.88 -1.04 -15.86
N ALA A 9 4.13 -1.64 -16.78
CA ALA A 9 4.39 -2.99 -17.30
C ALA A 9 5.85 -3.14 -17.76
N GLY A 10 6.40 -4.35 -17.61
CA GLY A 10 7.79 -4.66 -17.97
C GLY A 10 8.80 -4.33 -16.87
N THR A 11 8.41 -3.60 -15.83
CA THR A 11 9.25 -3.39 -14.64
C THR A 11 9.59 -4.74 -14.03
N ARG A 12 10.88 -5.05 -13.93
CA ARG A 12 11.33 -6.35 -13.42
C ARG A 12 11.37 -6.31 -11.89
N VAL A 13 10.92 -7.39 -11.26
CA VAL A 13 11.00 -7.62 -9.81
C VAL A 13 11.98 -8.75 -9.54
N LEU A 14 12.79 -8.61 -8.50
CA LEU A 14 13.70 -9.65 -8.03
C LEU A 14 12.93 -10.70 -7.22
N MET A 15 12.94 -11.93 -7.70
CA MET A 15 12.20 -13.03 -7.07
C MET A 15 12.88 -13.49 -5.77
N GLY A 16 12.17 -14.27 -4.97
CA GLY A 16 12.57 -14.67 -3.61
C GLY A 16 13.85 -15.51 -3.54
N ASP A 17 14.30 -16.08 -4.66
CA ASP A 17 15.59 -16.75 -4.78
C ASP A 17 16.79 -15.78 -4.87
N GLY A 18 16.52 -14.48 -5.02
CA GLY A 18 17.52 -13.41 -5.14
C GLY A 18 18.28 -13.38 -6.46
N THR A 19 17.88 -14.18 -7.47
CA THR A 19 18.60 -14.27 -8.76
C THR A 19 17.69 -14.21 -9.98
N THR A 20 16.47 -14.76 -9.88
CA THR A 20 15.47 -14.73 -10.95
C THR A 20 14.77 -13.37 -10.96
N THR A 21 14.36 -12.92 -12.15
CA THR A 21 13.52 -11.71 -12.28
C THR A 21 12.33 -11.95 -13.19
N LEU A 22 11.16 -11.46 -12.78
CA LEU A 22 9.94 -11.49 -13.60
C LEU A 22 9.41 -10.06 -13.83
N PRO A 23 8.80 -9.79 -14.99
CA PRO A 23 8.01 -8.58 -15.17
C PRO A 23 6.87 -8.53 -14.14
N ILE A 24 6.59 -7.34 -13.59
CA ILE A 24 5.64 -7.15 -12.50
C ILE A 24 4.22 -7.62 -12.87
N GLU A 25 3.82 -7.47 -14.13
CA GLU A 25 2.52 -7.91 -14.64
C GLU A 25 2.38 -9.43 -14.77
N GLN A 26 3.47 -10.18 -14.64
CA GLN A 26 3.48 -11.65 -14.70
C GLN A 26 3.54 -12.30 -13.31
N ILE A 27 3.70 -11.51 -12.26
CA ILE A 27 3.74 -12.01 -10.88
C ILE A 27 2.31 -12.28 -10.44
N THR A 28 2.13 -13.39 -9.73
CA THR A 28 0.82 -13.85 -9.26
C THR A 28 0.82 -14.03 -7.74
N VAL A 29 -0.38 -14.03 -7.16
CA VAL A 29 -0.55 -14.31 -5.73
C VAL A 29 0.05 -15.68 -5.39
N GLY A 30 0.86 -15.72 -4.33
CA GLY A 30 1.61 -16.90 -3.90
C GLY A 30 3.03 -16.98 -4.43
N ASP A 31 3.39 -16.24 -5.48
CA ASP A 31 4.79 -16.09 -5.89
C ASP A 31 5.61 -15.46 -4.78
N SER A 32 6.90 -15.76 -4.74
CA SER A 32 7.80 -15.22 -3.73
C SER A 32 8.76 -14.19 -4.32
N VAL A 33 8.87 -13.04 -3.67
CA VAL A 33 9.79 -11.95 -4.03
C VAL A 33 10.83 -11.73 -2.94
N LEU A 34 11.99 -11.18 -3.30
CA LEU A 34 12.98 -10.79 -2.30
C LEU A 34 12.53 -9.49 -1.64
N ALA A 35 12.46 -9.50 -0.31
CA ALA A 35 12.06 -8.37 0.50
C ALA A 35 13.12 -8.07 1.56
N THR A 36 13.12 -6.86 2.10
CA THR A 36 14.05 -6.45 3.16
C THR A 36 13.38 -5.46 4.10
N ASP A 37 13.52 -5.71 5.40
CA ASP A 37 13.36 -4.68 6.42
C ASP A 37 14.65 -3.84 6.43
N PRO A 38 14.63 -2.59 5.96
CA PRO A 38 15.84 -1.79 5.88
C PRO A 38 16.29 -1.25 7.25
N GLU A 39 15.40 -1.20 8.25
CA GLU A 39 15.73 -0.75 9.59
C GLU A 39 16.38 -1.88 10.41
N ALA A 40 15.82 -3.08 10.32
CA ALA A 40 16.38 -4.27 10.98
C ALA A 40 17.51 -4.93 10.15
N GLY A 41 17.66 -4.57 8.88
CA GLY A 41 18.61 -5.18 7.95
C GLY A 41 18.28 -6.63 7.59
N THR A 42 17.05 -7.08 7.84
CA THR A 42 16.65 -8.47 7.61
C THR A 42 16.13 -8.65 6.20
N THR A 43 16.80 -9.50 5.42
CA THR A 43 16.45 -9.82 4.03
C THR A 43 15.92 -11.24 3.94
N GLY A 44 14.87 -11.45 3.13
CA GLY A 44 14.37 -12.79 2.86
C GLY A 44 13.23 -12.84 1.87
N SER A 45 12.90 -14.06 1.45
CA SER A 45 11.77 -14.35 0.58
C SER A 45 10.45 -14.04 1.30
N ARG A 46 9.53 -13.36 0.60
CA ARG A 46 8.15 -13.10 1.07
C ARG A 46 7.15 -13.41 -0.03
N PRO A 47 6.01 -14.06 0.30
CA PRO A 47 4.97 -14.30 -0.67
C PRO A 47 4.26 -12.99 -1.06
N VAL A 48 3.78 -12.94 -2.29
CA VAL A 48 2.87 -11.93 -2.79
C VAL A 48 1.45 -12.31 -2.39
N ASP A 49 0.81 -11.47 -1.59
CA ASP A 49 -0.55 -11.64 -1.10
C ASP A 49 -1.60 -11.08 -2.08
N ASP A 50 -1.23 -10.09 -2.90
CA ASP A 50 -2.13 -9.47 -3.89
C ASP A 50 -1.37 -8.86 -5.08
N THR A 51 -2.06 -8.68 -6.20
CA THR A 51 -1.56 -8.02 -7.41
C THR A 51 -2.53 -6.94 -7.83
N ILE A 52 -2.04 -5.72 -8.00
CA ILE A 52 -2.86 -4.53 -8.19
C ILE A 52 -2.58 -3.98 -9.59
N TYR A 53 -3.63 -3.59 -10.30
CA TYR A 53 -3.54 -2.90 -11.59
C TYR A 53 -4.37 -1.62 -11.57
N THR A 54 -3.73 -0.50 -11.88
CA THR A 54 -4.35 0.81 -12.05
C THR A 54 -4.24 1.19 -13.53
N PRO A 55 -5.35 1.36 -14.27
CA PRO A 55 -5.31 1.58 -15.72
C PRO A 55 -4.94 3.02 -16.14
N ASP A 56 -5.03 3.99 -15.23
CA ASP A 56 -5.03 5.42 -15.51
C ASP A 56 -4.14 6.23 -14.55
N ASP A 57 -3.01 5.67 -14.10
CA ASP A 57 -1.98 6.47 -13.43
C ASP A 57 -1.38 7.48 -14.43
N GLU A 58 -1.09 8.70 -13.99
CA GLU A 58 -0.68 9.78 -14.90
C GLU A 58 0.67 10.42 -14.54
N ASP A 59 1.04 10.48 -13.26
CA ASP A 59 2.21 11.22 -12.78
C ASP A 59 3.39 10.25 -12.50
N PHE A 60 4.44 10.33 -13.33
CA PHE A 60 5.58 9.40 -13.30
C PHE A 60 6.92 10.08 -13.08
N THR A 61 7.75 9.38 -12.32
CA THR A 61 9.15 9.70 -12.08
C THR A 61 10.05 8.61 -12.66
N GLY A 62 11.02 9.02 -13.45
CA GLY A 62 12.10 8.19 -13.98
C GLY A 62 13.39 8.40 -13.19
N VAL A 63 14.06 7.31 -12.85
CA VAL A 63 15.33 7.27 -12.13
C VAL A 63 16.41 6.73 -13.06
N THR A 64 17.51 7.47 -13.21
CA THR A 64 18.73 7.04 -13.91
C THR A 64 19.84 6.86 -12.89
N LEU A 65 20.51 5.71 -12.90
CA LEU A 65 21.57 5.41 -11.96
C LEU A 65 22.93 5.87 -12.49
N ALA A 66 23.88 6.08 -11.58
CA ALA A 66 25.26 6.38 -11.93
C ALA A 66 25.87 5.22 -12.74
N GLY A 67 26.39 5.53 -13.93
CA GLY A 67 26.94 4.54 -14.87
C GLY A 67 26.01 4.23 -16.06
N ASP A 68 24.74 4.63 -15.99
CA ASP A 68 23.83 4.58 -17.14
C ASP A 68 24.13 5.73 -18.14
N ALA A 69 23.66 5.57 -19.37
CA ALA A 69 23.76 6.63 -20.37
C ALA A 69 22.86 7.82 -20.01
N ALA A 70 23.44 9.00 -19.78
CA ALA A 70 22.72 10.19 -19.32
C ALA A 70 21.60 10.69 -20.25
N ASP A 71 21.71 10.39 -21.55
CA ASP A 71 20.75 10.74 -22.60
C ASP A 71 19.84 9.56 -23.00
N GLY A 72 19.94 8.42 -22.31
CA GLY A 72 19.08 7.27 -22.49
C GLY A 72 17.73 7.40 -21.77
N PRO A 73 16.81 6.45 -21.98
CA PRO A 73 15.61 6.34 -21.15
C PRO A 73 16.00 6.13 -19.67
N PRO A 74 15.12 6.48 -18.71
CA PRO A 74 15.37 6.19 -17.31
C PRO A 74 15.53 4.67 -17.10
N ALA A 75 16.37 4.30 -16.14
CA ALA A 75 16.64 2.91 -15.79
C ALA A 75 15.45 2.25 -15.09
N LEU A 76 14.63 3.06 -14.41
CA LEU A 76 13.38 2.67 -13.77
C LEU A 76 12.37 3.80 -13.88
N THR A 77 11.11 3.46 -14.13
CA THR A 77 9.98 4.39 -14.06
C THR A 77 9.04 3.93 -12.95
N ALA A 78 8.67 4.83 -12.06
CA ALA A 78 7.67 4.60 -11.02
C ALA A 78 6.65 5.73 -11.02
N THR A 79 5.49 5.52 -10.42
CA THR A 79 4.60 6.65 -10.10
C THR A 79 5.31 7.60 -9.13
N ASP A 80 4.96 8.88 -9.20
CA ASP A 80 5.63 9.94 -8.43
C ASP A 80 5.68 9.73 -6.91
N ARG A 81 4.75 8.96 -6.34
CA ARG A 81 4.72 8.73 -4.88
C ARG A 81 5.28 7.40 -4.46
N HIS A 82 5.75 6.59 -5.39
CA HIS A 82 6.28 5.28 -5.05
C HIS A 82 7.45 5.43 -4.06
N PRO A 83 7.38 4.84 -2.85
CA PRO A 83 8.43 5.03 -1.87
C PRO A 83 9.65 4.17 -2.17
N PHE A 84 10.82 4.80 -2.16
CA PHE A 84 12.12 4.17 -2.25
C PHE A 84 12.86 4.31 -0.93
N TRP A 85 13.59 3.27 -0.52
CA TRP A 85 14.47 3.40 0.63
C TRP A 85 15.76 4.12 0.20
N VAL A 86 15.98 5.31 0.75
CA VAL A 86 17.16 6.12 0.46
C VAL A 86 18.21 5.89 1.54
N GLU A 87 19.20 5.07 1.21
CA GLU A 87 20.21 4.53 2.13
C GLU A 87 21.01 5.64 2.83
N ASN A 88 21.52 6.63 2.08
CA ASN A 88 22.28 7.75 2.66
C ASN A 88 21.42 8.74 3.47
N ARG A 89 20.10 8.60 3.42
CA ARG A 89 19.15 9.38 4.22
C ARG A 89 18.56 8.58 5.39
N GLY A 90 18.71 7.26 5.40
CA GLY A 90 18.15 6.35 6.40
C GLY A 90 16.64 6.41 6.52
N ARG A 91 15.92 6.66 5.41
CA ARG A 91 14.45 6.77 5.40
C ARG A 91 13.85 6.50 4.02
N TRP A 92 12.57 6.21 4.01
CA TRP A 92 11.74 6.22 2.81
C TRP A 92 11.59 7.64 2.24
N ALA A 93 11.58 7.76 0.93
CA ALA A 93 11.22 8.97 0.20
C ALA A 93 10.39 8.61 -1.04
N ASP A 94 9.40 9.44 -1.35
CA ASP A 94 8.61 9.32 -2.58
C ASP A 94 9.53 9.52 -3.80
N ALA A 95 9.21 8.85 -4.92
CA ALA A 95 9.96 8.96 -6.16
C ALA A 95 10.20 10.41 -6.59
N ARG A 96 9.17 11.26 -6.48
CA ARG A 96 9.21 12.69 -6.80
C ARG A 96 10.21 13.51 -5.97
N ASP A 97 10.57 13.01 -4.79
CA ASP A 97 11.44 13.68 -3.82
C ASP A 97 12.88 13.10 -3.82
N LEU A 98 13.15 12.18 -4.74
CA LEU A 98 14.50 11.69 -5.03
C LEU A 98 15.32 12.78 -5.72
N ASN A 99 16.60 12.83 -5.38
CA ASN A 99 17.54 13.81 -5.92
C ASN A 99 18.78 13.11 -6.48
N SER A 100 19.43 13.75 -7.46
CA SER A 100 20.79 13.34 -7.87
C SER A 100 21.71 13.31 -6.66
N GLY A 101 22.43 12.19 -6.50
CA GLY A 101 23.31 11.94 -5.37
C GLY A 101 22.70 11.18 -4.20
N ASP A 102 21.38 10.95 -4.18
CA ASP A 102 20.80 9.94 -3.30
C ASP A 102 21.32 8.54 -3.65
N THR A 103 21.32 7.64 -2.66
CA THR A 103 21.67 6.23 -2.88
C THR A 103 20.47 5.34 -2.54
N LEU A 104 20.01 4.54 -3.49
CA LEU A 104 18.91 3.60 -3.30
C LEU A 104 19.43 2.26 -2.79
N ARG A 105 18.80 1.68 -1.79
CA ARG A 105 19.30 0.43 -1.17
C ARG A 105 19.23 -0.77 -2.10
N THR A 106 20.35 -1.49 -2.19
CA THR A 106 20.53 -2.77 -2.87
C THR A 106 20.35 -3.95 -1.89
N PRO A 107 20.20 -5.20 -2.37
CA PRO A 107 20.04 -6.37 -1.50
C PRO A 107 21.19 -6.61 -0.51
N ASP A 108 22.41 -6.20 -0.86
CA ASP A 108 23.60 -6.31 -0.02
C ASP A 108 23.74 -5.15 1.00
N GLY A 109 22.82 -4.18 0.97
CA GLY A 109 22.78 -3.04 1.88
C GLY A 109 23.76 -1.90 1.57
N THR A 110 24.50 -1.94 0.46
CA THR A 110 25.51 -0.91 0.13
C THR A 110 24.94 0.32 -0.58
N GLY A 111 23.92 0.11 -1.42
CA GLY A 111 23.19 1.13 -2.16
C GLY A 111 23.81 1.55 -3.50
N VAL A 112 23.00 2.12 -4.39
CA VAL A 112 23.40 2.61 -5.72
C VAL A 112 23.02 4.08 -5.92
N ARG A 113 23.95 4.88 -6.44
CA ARG A 113 23.77 6.33 -6.58
C ARG A 113 22.85 6.70 -7.75
N ILE A 114 21.91 7.62 -7.51
CA ILE A 114 21.10 8.26 -8.53
C ILE A 114 21.94 9.34 -9.24
N ASP A 115 21.95 9.31 -10.58
CA ASP A 115 22.56 10.36 -11.39
C ASP A 115 21.55 11.45 -11.76
N LYS A 116 20.36 11.02 -12.20
CA LYS A 116 19.32 11.91 -12.71
C LYS A 116 17.93 11.42 -12.32
N VAL A 117 17.04 12.37 -12.08
CA VAL A 117 15.61 12.16 -11.88
C VAL A 117 14.86 13.01 -12.89
N THR A 118 13.82 12.45 -13.52
CA THR A 118 12.98 13.13 -14.50
C THR A 118 11.52 12.89 -14.20
N HIS A 119 10.68 13.91 -14.35
CA HIS A 119 9.23 13.80 -14.14
C HIS A 119 8.48 14.08 -15.44
N TRP A 120 7.42 13.33 -15.68
CA TRP A 120 6.50 13.62 -16.77
C TRP A 120 5.10 13.15 -16.42
N LYS A 121 4.15 13.61 -17.23
CA LYS A 121 2.76 13.25 -17.10
C LYS A 121 2.29 12.54 -18.35
N GLU A 122 1.89 11.28 -18.20
CA GLU A 122 1.41 10.44 -19.28
C GLU A 122 0.48 9.37 -18.72
N PRO A 123 -0.80 9.33 -19.11
CA PRO A 123 -1.71 8.28 -18.70
C PRO A 123 -1.24 6.91 -19.18
N GLN A 124 -0.94 6.00 -18.25
CA GLN A 124 -0.57 4.62 -18.56
C GLN A 124 -0.96 3.68 -17.43
N GLY A 125 -1.19 2.41 -17.79
CA GLY A 125 -1.46 1.36 -16.82
C GLY A 125 -0.23 1.03 -15.98
N ALA A 126 -0.42 0.85 -14.68
CA ALA A 126 0.64 0.53 -13.74
C ALA A 126 0.23 -0.56 -12.75
N TYR A 127 1.23 -1.28 -12.26
CA TYR A 127 1.10 -2.46 -11.41
C TYR A 127 1.75 -2.22 -10.05
N ASN A 128 1.19 -2.82 -9.02
CA ASN A 128 1.79 -2.90 -7.70
C ASN A 128 1.56 -4.29 -7.11
N LEU A 129 2.37 -4.67 -6.11
CA LEU A 129 2.24 -5.94 -5.41
C LEU A 129 1.84 -5.69 -3.97
N THR A 130 1.07 -6.57 -3.36
CA THR A 130 1.02 -6.66 -1.90
C THR A 130 1.97 -7.75 -1.45
N VAL A 131 3.03 -7.39 -0.71
CA VAL A 131 4.04 -8.35 -0.22
C VAL A 131 3.83 -8.58 1.26
N ASN A 132 3.81 -9.86 1.65
CA ASN A 132 3.54 -10.26 3.02
C ASN A 132 4.64 -9.82 4.00
N ASP A 133 4.24 -9.51 5.24
CA ASP A 133 5.10 -9.20 6.40
C ASP A 133 5.90 -7.89 6.25
N LEU A 134 6.90 -7.86 5.36
CA LEU A 134 7.86 -6.75 5.29
C LEU A 134 7.36 -5.56 4.48
N HIS A 135 6.35 -5.79 3.65
CA HIS A 135 5.78 -4.78 2.77
C HIS A 135 6.79 -4.05 1.86
N THR A 136 7.84 -4.76 1.48
CA THR A 136 8.88 -4.26 0.58
C THR A 136 9.23 -5.32 -0.45
N TYR A 137 9.82 -4.88 -1.55
CA TYR A 137 10.40 -5.76 -2.55
C TYR A 137 11.45 -5.03 -3.37
N TYR A 138 12.20 -5.76 -4.18
CA TYR A 138 13.21 -5.19 -5.06
C TYR A 138 12.70 -5.13 -6.50
N VAL A 139 12.74 -3.93 -7.09
CA VAL A 139 12.57 -3.73 -8.54
C VAL A 139 13.90 -3.43 -9.19
N LEU A 140 14.07 -3.75 -10.46
CA LEU A 140 15.33 -3.51 -11.17
C LEU A 140 15.29 -2.13 -11.82
N ALA A 141 16.25 -1.28 -11.43
CA ALA A 141 16.64 -0.11 -12.18
C ALA A 141 17.78 -0.51 -13.13
N GLY A 142 17.45 -0.68 -14.41
CA GLY A 142 18.32 -1.34 -15.38
C GLY A 142 18.57 -2.79 -14.96
N THR A 143 19.76 -3.06 -14.43
CA THR A 143 20.14 -4.39 -13.89
C THR A 143 20.34 -4.40 -12.38
N VAL A 144 20.19 -3.25 -11.71
CA VAL A 144 20.46 -3.10 -10.28
C VAL A 144 19.15 -3.17 -9.50
N PRO A 145 19.01 -4.12 -8.55
CA PRO A 145 17.83 -4.17 -7.69
C PRO A 145 17.85 -3.03 -6.67
N VAL A 146 16.74 -2.30 -6.56
CA VAL A 146 16.53 -1.22 -5.59
C VAL A 146 15.30 -1.48 -4.73
N LEU A 147 15.40 -1.22 -3.43
CA LEU A 147 14.35 -1.51 -2.46
C LEU A 147 13.23 -0.48 -2.55
N VAL A 148 12.01 -0.99 -2.73
CA VAL A 148 10.78 -0.21 -2.80
C VAL A 148 9.75 -0.74 -1.81
N HIS A 149 8.85 0.13 -1.37
CA HIS A 149 7.79 -0.25 -0.44
C HIS A 149 6.51 -0.53 -1.21
N ASN A 150 5.80 -1.62 -0.90
CA ASN A 150 4.39 -1.68 -1.27
C ASN A 150 3.60 -0.85 -0.26
N ALA A 151 3.64 0.47 -0.39
CA ALA A 151 2.71 1.29 0.38
C ALA A 151 1.36 1.03 -0.29
N GLY A 152 0.58 0.11 0.29
CA GLY A 152 -0.58 -0.53 -0.33
C GLY A 152 -1.47 0.46 -1.08
N LEU A 153 -1.98 0.00 -2.21
CA LEU A 153 -3.16 0.51 -2.93
C LEU A 153 -3.66 1.92 -2.57
N CYS A 154 -2.89 3.00 -2.79
CA CYS A 154 -3.42 4.37 -2.57
C CYS A 154 -4.14 4.55 -1.20
N THR A 155 -3.84 3.73 -0.19
CA THR A 155 -4.75 3.54 0.95
C THR A 155 -4.24 4.32 2.14
N GLU A 156 -5.11 5.21 2.60
CA GLU A 156 -5.11 5.83 3.93
C GLU A 156 -4.36 5.03 5.00
N LYS A 157 -3.61 5.73 5.86
CA LYS A 157 -3.05 5.12 7.07
C LYS A 157 -4.20 4.50 7.87
N ILE A 158 -4.04 3.28 8.39
CA ILE A 158 -5.07 2.64 9.24
C ILE A 158 -5.55 3.60 10.34
N ASP A 159 -4.63 4.38 10.92
CA ASP A 159 -4.93 5.40 11.93
C ASP A 159 -5.88 6.51 11.45
N SER A 160 -5.96 6.81 10.16
CA SER A 160 -6.91 7.78 9.61
C SER A 160 -8.30 7.19 9.39
N VAL A 161 -8.42 5.86 9.28
CA VAL A 161 -9.71 5.17 9.05
C VAL A 161 -10.29 4.55 10.32
N PHE A 162 -9.45 3.93 11.16
CA PHE A 162 -9.89 3.15 12.30
C PHE A 162 -9.71 3.88 13.64
N HIS A 163 -10.78 3.91 14.43
CA HIS A 163 -10.81 4.32 15.83
C HIS A 163 -10.49 3.12 16.71
N ASN A 164 -9.59 3.29 17.68
CA ASN A 164 -9.29 2.24 18.65
C ASN A 164 -9.73 2.60 20.07
N PRO A 165 -10.82 2.01 20.57
CA PRO A 165 -11.27 2.23 21.94
C PRO A 165 -10.63 1.25 22.95
N SER A 166 -9.83 0.28 22.51
CA SER A 166 -9.30 -0.79 23.38
C SER A 166 -8.00 -0.43 24.10
N GLY A 167 -7.43 0.74 23.85
CA GLY A 167 -6.13 1.17 24.39
C GLY A 167 -4.89 0.55 23.73
N ARG A 168 -5.08 -0.29 22.70
CA ARG A 168 -4.01 -0.83 21.83
C ARG A 168 -3.62 0.13 20.68
N SER A 169 -3.30 -0.37 19.48
CA SER A 169 -3.16 0.44 18.25
C SER A 169 -4.39 0.36 17.34
N SER A 170 -4.59 1.34 16.43
CA SER A 170 -5.61 1.23 15.38
C SER A 170 -5.30 0.11 14.38
N GLN A 171 -4.02 -0.27 14.24
CA GLN A 171 -3.61 -1.45 13.47
C GLN A 171 -4.13 -2.74 14.08
N ASP A 172 -4.02 -2.92 15.41
CA ASP A 172 -4.56 -4.10 16.10
C ASP A 172 -6.08 -4.19 15.96
N GLN A 173 -6.75 -3.04 16.04
CA GLN A 173 -8.21 -2.93 15.87
C GLN A 173 -8.62 -3.34 14.45
N PHE A 174 -7.93 -2.80 13.44
CA PHE A 174 -8.13 -3.13 12.04
C PHE A 174 -7.93 -4.63 11.78
N GLU A 175 -6.81 -5.18 12.23
CA GLU A 175 -6.44 -6.59 11.98
C GLU A 175 -7.48 -7.52 12.60
N TYR A 176 -7.86 -7.29 13.86
CA TYR A 176 -8.88 -8.06 14.54
C TYR A 176 -10.21 -8.08 13.78
N HIS A 177 -10.64 -6.92 13.28
CA HIS A 177 -11.91 -6.81 12.56
C HIS A 177 -11.84 -7.33 11.12
N TRP A 178 -10.69 -7.21 10.45
CA TRP A 178 -10.45 -7.85 9.17
C TRP A 178 -10.51 -9.38 9.31
N GLU A 179 -9.81 -9.95 10.28
CA GLU A 179 -9.84 -11.40 10.53
C GLU A 179 -11.26 -11.90 10.81
N LYS A 180 -12.02 -11.12 11.59
CA LYS A 180 -13.38 -11.46 11.98
C LYS A 180 -14.40 -11.32 10.85
N HIS A 181 -14.24 -10.34 9.96
CA HIS A 181 -15.31 -9.93 9.03
C HIS A 181 -14.97 -10.07 7.55
N ALA A 182 -13.71 -10.22 7.19
CA ALA A 182 -13.25 -10.15 5.80
C ALA A 182 -12.45 -11.39 5.37
N LYS A 183 -11.57 -11.90 6.24
CA LYS A 183 -10.64 -13.01 5.91
C LYS A 183 -11.35 -14.25 5.39
N ALA A 184 -12.40 -14.72 6.06
CA ALA A 184 -13.16 -15.90 5.62
C ALA A 184 -13.91 -15.71 4.29
N ARG A 185 -14.11 -14.46 3.87
CA ARG A 185 -14.76 -14.08 2.61
C ARG A 185 -13.76 -13.90 1.46
N GLY A 186 -12.47 -14.17 1.69
CA GLY A 186 -11.41 -13.94 0.71
C GLY A 186 -11.13 -12.46 0.45
N VAL A 187 -11.60 -11.57 1.32
CA VAL A 187 -11.39 -10.12 1.20
C VAL A 187 -10.02 -9.79 1.77
N THR A 188 -9.18 -9.12 0.99
CA THR A 188 -7.83 -8.67 1.40
C THR A 188 -7.91 -7.58 2.47
N ARG A 189 -6.81 -7.33 3.18
CA ARG A 189 -6.73 -6.27 4.20
C ARG A 189 -7.00 -4.91 3.57
N GLU A 190 -6.41 -4.69 2.41
CA GLU A 190 -6.50 -3.51 1.58
C GLU A 190 -7.95 -3.24 1.19
N GLN A 191 -8.63 -4.25 0.61
CA GLN A 191 -10.03 -4.15 0.24
C GLN A 191 -10.92 -3.83 1.44
N TYR A 192 -10.66 -4.48 2.59
CA TYR A 192 -11.41 -4.21 3.81
C TYR A 192 -11.21 -2.78 4.35
N LEU A 193 -9.98 -2.27 4.32
CA LEU A 193 -9.66 -0.90 4.71
C LEU A 193 -10.39 0.12 3.81
N GLN A 194 -10.37 -0.12 2.49
CA GLN A 194 -11.08 0.72 1.52
C GLN A 194 -12.60 0.68 1.71
N ASP A 195 -13.16 -0.52 1.91
CA ASP A 195 -14.61 -0.68 2.11
C ASP A 195 -15.08 -0.04 3.42
N ALA A 196 -14.30 -0.19 4.50
CA ALA A 196 -14.58 0.47 5.77
C ALA A 196 -14.57 1.99 5.62
N LYS A 197 -13.55 2.55 4.94
CA LYS A 197 -13.46 3.98 4.63
C LYS A 197 -14.64 4.45 3.76
N GLY A 198 -14.94 3.71 2.70
CA GLY A 198 -16.02 4.03 1.76
C GLY A 198 -17.38 4.03 2.44
N TRP A 199 -17.63 3.04 3.29
CA TRP A 199 -18.81 2.95 4.13
C TRP A 199 -18.94 4.13 5.11
N ALA A 200 -17.87 4.45 5.86
CA ALA A 200 -17.87 5.59 6.79
C ALA A 200 -18.10 6.93 6.07
N THR A 201 -17.44 7.12 4.93
CA THR A 201 -17.61 8.30 4.08
C THR A 201 -19.05 8.40 3.56
N GLY A 202 -19.64 7.27 3.15
CA GLY A 202 -21.03 7.18 2.73
C GLY A 202 -21.99 7.66 3.83
N ILE A 203 -21.79 7.19 5.06
CA ILE A 203 -22.58 7.59 6.23
C ILE A 203 -22.43 9.08 6.56
N ALA A 204 -21.24 9.63 6.39
CA ALA A 204 -20.95 11.04 6.70
C ALA A 204 -21.61 12.02 5.72
N ARG A 205 -21.91 11.59 4.48
CA ARG A 205 -22.55 12.44 3.47
C ARG A 205 -24.00 12.81 3.85
N PRO A 206 -24.51 13.98 3.41
CA PRO A 206 -25.91 14.33 3.57
C PRO A 206 -26.83 13.23 3.02
N GLY A 207 -27.76 12.75 3.86
CA GLY A 207 -28.68 11.66 3.52
C GLY A 207 -28.07 10.25 3.58
N GLY A 208 -26.77 10.10 3.83
CA GLY A 208 -26.08 8.80 3.86
C GLY A 208 -26.55 7.82 4.94
N LYS A 209 -27.27 8.30 5.95
CA LYS A 209 -27.87 7.51 7.03
C LYS A 209 -29.30 7.07 6.74
N ARG A 210 -29.90 7.54 5.63
CA ARG A 210 -31.31 7.30 5.32
C ARG A 210 -31.54 5.81 5.09
N GLY A 211 -32.45 5.22 5.87
CA GLY A 211 -32.79 3.80 5.78
C GLY A 211 -31.92 2.86 6.61
N LEU A 212 -30.88 3.38 7.29
CA LEU A 212 -30.08 2.58 8.22
C LEU A 212 -30.70 2.58 9.62
N ASN A 213 -30.67 1.43 10.28
CA ASN A 213 -30.92 1.33 11.71
C ASN A 213 -29.72 1.91 12.47
N ALA A 214 -29.98 2.81 13.41
CA ALA A 214 -28.94 3.45 14.22
C ALA A 214 -29.14 3.16 15.71
N SER A 215 -28.09 2.71 16.40
CA SER A 215 -28.07 2.54 17.86
C SER A 215 -26.80 3.14 18.46
N LEU A 216 -26.92 3.67 19.68
CA LEU A 216 -25.78 4.14 20.45
C LEU A 216 -25.09 2.94 21.09
N GLU A 217 -23.76 2.87 21.01
CA GLU A 217 -22.94 1.80 21.58
C GLU A 217 -21.90 2.40 22.53
N GLU A 218 -21.73 1.77 23.69
CA GLU A 218 -20.62 2.07 24.60
C GLU A 218 -19.37 1.31 24.14
N LEU A 219 -18.26 2.02 24.00
CA LEU A 219 -16.98 1.47 23.55
C LEU A 219 -16.11 1.06 24.75
N ALA A 220 -15.05 0.30 24.49
CA ALA A 220 -14.21 -0.28 25.55
C ALA A 220 -13.49 0.76 26.45
N ASP A 221 -13.30 1.99 25.97
CA ASP A 221 -12.75 3.12 26.73
C ASP A 221 -13.84 3.94 27.46
N GLY A 222 -15.10 3.49 27.43
CA GLY A 222 -16.25 4.21 27.99
C GLY A 222 -16.76 5.36 27.12
N SER A 223 -16.14 5.62 25.96
CA SER A 223 -16.67 6.57 24.99
C SER A 223 -17.89 5.99 24.26
N ARG A 224 -18.55 6.82 23.45
CA ARG A 224 -19.77 6.43 22.73
C ARG A 224 -19.54 6.43 21.23
N GLY A 225 -19.90 5.33 20.58
CA GLY A 225 -20.01 5.21 19.13
C GLY A 225 -21.46 5.09 18.67
N ILE A 226 -21.68 5.19 17.37
CA ILE A 226 -22.98 4.93 16.75
C ILE A 226 -22.85 3.76 15.80
N LYS A 227 -23.63 2.71 16.05
CA LYS A 227 -23.79 1.57 15.16
C LYS A 227 -24.79 1.90 14.08
N TYR A 228 -24.43 1.62 12.84
CA TYR A 228 -25.32 1.71 11.69
C TYR A 228 -25.44 0.36 11.00
N VAL A 229 -26.66 -0.08 10.72
CA VAL A 229 -26.94 -1.36 10.05
C VAL A 229 -27.97 -1.14 8.94
N ASP A 230 -27.65 -1.62 7.74
CA ASP A 230 -28.64 -1.74 6.67
C ASP A 230 -29.59 -2.91 6.99
N PRO A 231 -30.90 -2.65 7.19
CA PRO A 231 -31.86 -3.69 7.55
C PRO A 231 -32.10 -4.72 6.43
N GLN A 232 -31.73 -4.42 5.18
CA GLN A 232 -31.93 -5.32 4.05
C GLN A 232 -30.77 -6.30 3.87
N THR A 233 -29.53 -5.80 4.00
CA THR A 233 -28.32 -6.57 3.72
C THR A 233 -27.63 -7.05 5.00
N GLY A 234 -27.94 -6.46 6.15
CA GLY A 234 -27.19 -6.66 7.39
C GLY A 234 -25.83 -5.99 7.41
N LYS A 235 -25.39 -5.36 6.31
CA LYS A 235 -24.13 -4.62 6.21
C LYS A 235 -24.10 -3.49 7.23
N GLY A 236 -22.97 -3.27 7.88
CA GLY A 236 -22.91 -2.25 8.92
C GLY A 236 -21.56 -2.09 9.57
N GLY A 237 -21.56 -1.31 10.64
CA GLY A 237 -20.36 -0.96 11.38
C GLY A 237 -20.68 -0.05 12.55
N ILE A 238 -19.64 0.34 13.27
CA ILE A 238 -19.70 1.34 14.35
C ILE A 238 -18.76 2.49 14.00
N ILE A 239 -19.27 3.72 14.09
CA ILE A 239 -18.49 4.95 13.98
C ILE A 239 -18.20 5.50 15.38
N GLY A 240 -16.93 5.71 15.68
CA GLY A 240 -16.45 6.29 16.94
C GLY A 240 -16.74 7.79 17.06
N PRO A 241 -16.46 8.39 18.23
CA PRO A 241 -16.74 9.81 18.47
C PRO A 241 -15.92 10.76 17.58
N ASP A 242 -14.80 10.29 17.03
CA ASP A 242 -13.92 11.01 16.10
C ASP A 242 -14.33 10.84 14.62
N GLY A 243 -15.45 10.15 14.35
CA GLY A 243 -15.94 9.89 13.00
C GLY A 243 -15.24 8.73 12.28
N LYS A 244 -14.31 8.02 12.93
CA LYS A 244 -13.59 6.88 12.37
C LYS A 244 -14.29 5.56 12.65
N VAL A 245 -13.93 4.53 11.91
CA VAL A 245 -14.50 3.18 12.00
C VAL A 245 -13.96 2.47 13.23
N VAL A 246 -14.82 2.04 14.15
CA VAL A 246 -14.44 1.10 15.21
C VAL A 246 -14.45 -0.33 14.64
N THR A 247 -15.47 -0.67 13.86
CA THR A 247 -15.65 -1.97 13.21
C THR A 247 -16.52 -1.82 11.96
N PHE A 248 -16.30 -2.68 10.97
CA PHE A 248 -17.08 -2.76 9.74
C PHE A 248 -17.34 -4.22 9.34
N TRP A 249 -18.50 -4.54 8.78
CA TRP A 249 -18.84 -5.89 8.29
C TRP A 249 -19.75 -5.83 7.06
N TYR A 250 -19.68 -6.88 6.23
CA TYR A 250 -20.35 -6.93 4.93
C TYR A 250 -21.82 -7.34 4.96
N GLY A 251 -22.29 -8.00 6.03
CA GLY A 251 -23.68 -8.49 6.15
C GLY A 251 -23.74 -9.96 6.56
N ALA A 252 -24.93 -10.56 6.46
CA ALA A 252 -25.09 -12.01 6.58
C ALA A 252 -24.53 -12.71 5.32
N ASP A 253 -24.00 -13.92 5.50
CA ASP A 253 -23.59 -14.80 4.39
C ASP A 253 -24.81 -15.44 3.70
#